data_AF-A0A4Q1CD20-F1
#
_entry.id   AF-A0A4Q1CD20-F1
#
_cell.length_a   1.000
_cell.length_b   1.000
_cell.length_c   1.000
_cell.angle_alpha   90.00
_cell.angle_beta   90.00
_cell.angle_gamma   90.00
#
_symmetry.space_group_name_H-M   'P 1'
#
loop_
_entity.id
_entity.type
_entity.pdbx_description
1 polymer ?
#
loop_
_entity_poly.entity_id
_entity_poly.type
_entity_poly.pdbx_seq_one_letter_code
_entity_poly.pdbx_strand_id
1 'polypeptide(L)' 'MVKKVTALKPKDESISAYVRDLIEKEHRARANREAAVVYQEFLDKNPEECAAMEVWESAPLSDEIEPRKP' A
#
# COMPACT_ATOMS: atom_id res chain seq x y z
N MET A 1 0.54 22.46 19.96
CA MET A 1 0.69 21.55 18.80
C MET A 1 2.11 21.53 18.25
N VAL A 2 2.69 22.69 17.91
CA VAL A 2 4.04 22.80 17.31
C VAL A 2 5.10 21.95 18.05
N LYS A 3 5.24 22.10 19.37
CA LYS A 3 6.23 21.34 20.19
C LYS A 3 6.13 19.81 20.06
N LYS A 4 4.93 19.25 19.86
CA LYS A 4 4.74 17.80 19.69
C LYS A 4 5.16 17.33 18.30
N VAL A 5 4.88 18.13 17.28
CA VAL A 5 5.26 17.83 15.89
C VAL A 5 6.78 17.95 15.70
N THR A 6 7.42 18.93 16.35
CA THR A 6 8.88 19.09 16.29
C THR A 6 9.64 17.90 16.90
N ALA A 7 9.03 17.16 17.85
CA ALA A 7 9.63 15.99 18.47
C ALA A 7 9.53 14.71 17.62
N LEU A 8 8.56 14.64 16.71
CA LEU A 8 8.27 13.44 15.89
C LEU A 8 8.88 13.53 14.49
N LYS A 9 9.13 14.74 14.03
CA LYS A 9 9.63 15.05 12.70
C LYS A 9 11.14 14.72 12.58
N PRO A 10 11.61 14.18 11.44
CA PRO A 10 13.04 14.07 11.12
C PRO A 10 13.77 15.42 11.22
N LYS A 11 15.00 15.44 11.75
CA LYS A 11 15.73 16.69 12.04
C LYS A 11 15.84 17.62 10.82
N ASP A 12 15.99 17.06 9.63
CA ASP A 12 16.29 17.81 8.40
C ASP A 12 15.06 18.29 7.61
N GLU A 13 13.86 17.91 8.03
CA GLU A 13 12.65 18.28 7.30
C GLU A 13 12.15 19.69 7.69
N SER A 14 11.07 20.22 7.12
CA SER A 14 10.31 21.34 7.72
C SER A 14 9.03 20.82 8.37
N ILE A 15 8.46 21.55 9.34
CA ILE A 15 7.22 21.12 10.01
C ILE A 15 6.06 21.01 9.01
N SER A 16 5.99 21.93 8.05
CA SER A 16 4.97 21.91 7.00
C SER A 16 5.13 20.73 6.04
N ALA A 17 6.37 20.38 5.66
CA ALA A 17 6.63 19.19 4.83
C ALA A 17 6.20 17.90 5.55
N TYR A 18 6.62 17.74 6.81
CA TYR A 18 6.27 16.55 7.61
C TYR A 18 4.76 16.37 7.78
N VAL A 19 4.04 17.46 8.03
CA VAL A 19 2.57 17.43 8.17
C VAL A 19 1.89 17.12 6.83
N ARG A 20 2.39 17.68 5.71
CA ARG A 20 1.86 17.37 4.38
C ARG A 20 2.02 15.89 4.06
N ASP A 21 3.21 15.36 4.26
CA ASP A 21 3.52 13.94 4.03
C ASP A 21 2.63 13.03 4.89
N LEU A 22 2.40 13.40 6.14
CA LEU A 22 1.52 12.64 7.03
C LEU A 22 0.06 12.64 6.53
N ILE A 23 -0.45 13.80 6.10
CA ILE A 23 -1.81 13.93 5.56
C ILE A 23 -1.93 13.12 4.26
N GLU A 24 -0.97 13.20 3.36
CA GLU A 24 -0.97 12.45 2.11
C GLU A 24 -0.89 10.94 2.34
N LYS A 25 -0.12 10.50 3.34
CA LYS A 25 -0.06 9.08 3.74
C LYS A 25 -1.40 8.60 4.28
N GLU A 26 -2.02 9.36 5.17
CA GLU A 26 -3.33 9.00 5.72
C GLU A 26 -4.42 8.99 4.64
N HIS A 27 -4.41 9.97 3.73
CA HIS A 27 -5.33 10.01 2.61
C HIS A 27 -5.15 8.79 1.69
N ARG A 28 -3.92 8.45 1.32
CA ARG A 28 -3.62 7.23 0.54
C ARG A 28 -4.05 5.96 1.26
N ALA A 29 -3.77 5.86 2.56
CA ALA A 29 -4.17 4.70 3.35
C ALA A 29 -5.70 4.54 3.38
N ARG A 30 -6.45 5.65 3.50
CA ARG A 30 -7.91 5.62 3.44
C ARG A 30 -8.41 5.19 2.06
N ALA A 31 -7.91 5.80 0.99
CA ALA A 31 -8.29 5.44 -0.38
C ALA A 31 -8.01 3.95 -0.68
N ASN A 32 -6.88 3.43 -0.22
CA ASN A 32 -6.55 2.01 -0.39
C ASN A 32 -7.49 1.09 0.39
N ARG A 33 -7.92 1.48 1.60
CA ARG A 33 -8.91 0.70 2.37
C ARG A 33 -10.27 0.68 1.68
N GLU A 34 -10.71 1.82 1.16
CA GLU A 34 -11.97 1.91 0.40
C GLU A 34 -11.90 1.06 -0.88
N ALA A 35 -10.80 1.14 -1.63
CA ALA A 35 -10.59 0.30 -2.80
C ALA A 35 -10.57 -1.20 -2.47
N ALA A 36 -9.94 -1.59 -1.35
CA ALA A 36 -9.90 -2.98 -0.90
C ALA A 36 -11.30 -3.50 -0.57
N VAL A 37 -12.16 -2.69 0.06
CA VAL A 37 -13.55 -3.07 0.33
C VAL A 37 -14.32 -3.31 -0.97
N VAL A 38 -14.22 -2.37 -1.93
CA VAL A 38 -14.88 -2.51 -3.22
C VAL A 38 -14.39 -3.74 -3.98
N TYR A 39 -13.09 -4.01 -3.93
CA TYR A 39 -12.51 -5.18 -4.58
C TYR A 39 -12.97 -6.49 -3.93
N GLN A 40 -13.06 -6.53 -2.61
CA GLN A 40 -13.61 -7.70 -1.92
C GLN A 40 -15.06 -7.96 -2.33
N GLU A 41 -15.91 -6.92 -2.38
CA GLU A 41 -17.29 -7.06 -2.85
C GLU A 41 -17.38 -7.51 -4.33
N PHE A 42 -16.40 -7.14 -5.15
CA PHE A 42 -16.30 -7.60 -6.53
C PHE A 42 -15.98 -9.10 -6.58
N LEU A 43 -15.02 -9.59 -5.81
CA LEU A 43 -14.68 -11.01 -5.76
C LEU A 43 -15.84 -11.87 -5.25
N ASP A 44 -16.57 -11.39 -4.24
CA ASP A 44 -17.73 -12.09 -3.70
C ASP A 44 -18.85 -12.27 -4.74
N LYS A 45 -18.94 -11.35 -5.72
CA LYS A 45 -19.93 -11.37 -6.79
C LYS A 45 -19.47 -12.11 -8.05
N ASN A 46 -18.17 -12.35 -8.20
CA ASN A 46 -17.56 -12.95 -9.40
C ASN A 46 -16.67 -14.13 -9.00
N PRO A 47 -17.24 -15.34 -8.81
CA PRO A 47 -16.52 -16.52 -8.33
C PRO A 47 -15.34 -16.93 -9.22
N GLU A 48 -15.42 -16.66 -10.52
CA GLU A 48 -14.35 -16.92 -11.49
C GLU A 48 -13.09 -16.08 -11.25
N GLU A 49 -13.26 -14.82 -10.84
CA GLU A 49 -12.15 -13.92 -10.50
C GLU A 49 -11.50 -14.35 -9.18
N CYS A 50 -12.31 -14.79 -8.22
CA CYS A 50 -11.83 -15.38 -6.97
C CYS A 50 -11.00 -16.65 -7.24
N ALA A 51 -11.51 -17.56 -8.06
CA ALA A 51 -10.79 -18.77 -8.44
C ALA A 51 -9.48 -18.47 -9.20
N ALA A 52 -9.49 -17.46 -10.09
CA ALA A 52 -8.28 -17.02 -10.77
C ALA A 52 -7.24 -16.50 -9.77
N MET A 53 -7.66 -15.70 -8.76
CA MET A 53 -6.76 -15.24 -7.69
C MET A 53 -6.14 -16.40 -6.90
N GLU A 54 -6.90 -17.40 -6.51
CA GLU A 54 -6.38 -18.57 -5.78
C GLU A 54 -5.29 -19.31 -6.58
N VAL A 55 -5.43 -19.38 -7.91
CA VAL A 55 -4.38 -19.95 -8.78
C VAL A 55 -3.11 -19.10 -8.74
N TRP A 56 -3.23 -17.77 -8.77
CA TRP A 56 -2.06 -16.88 -8.67
C TRP A 56 -1.39 -16.93 -7.30
N GLU A 57 -2.17 -17.01 -6.20
CA GLU A 57 -1.62 -17.12 -4.84
C GLU A 57 -0.89 -18.46 -4.61
N SER A 58 -1.39 -19.53 -5.23
CA SER A 58 -0.77 -20.87 -5.17
C SER A 58 0.31 -21.08 -6.23
N ALA A 59 0.55 -20.11 -7.12
CA ALA A 59 1.56 -20.22 -8.15
C ALA A 59 2.95 -20.33 -7.51
N PRO A 60 3.79 -21.29 -7.95
CA PRO A 60 5.14 -21.42 -7.44
C PRO A 60 5.93 -20.14 -7.76
N LEU A 61 6.30 -19.39 -6.73
CA LEU A 61 7.23 -18.28 -6.86
C LEU A 61 8.60 -18.88 -7.20
N SER A 62 9.07 -18.73 -8.44
CA SER A 62 10.40 -19.20 -8.79
C SER A 62 11.45 -18.31 -8.11
N ASP A 63 12.35 -18.90 -7.33
CA ASP A 63 13.52 -18.20 -6.78
C ASP A 63 14.55 -17.82 -7.86
N GLU A 64 14.34 -18.27 -9.10
CA GLU A 64 15.19 -17.99 -10.26
C GLU A 64 14.90 -16.60 -10.85
N ILE A 65 15.36 -15.56 -10.17
CA ILE A 65 15.68 -14.31 -10.87
C ILE A 65 16.94 -14.61 -11.68
N GLU A 66 16.79 -14.91 -12.98
CA GLU A 66 17.94 -15.00 -13.87
C GLU A 66 18.78 -13.72 -13.72
N PRO A 67 20.07 -13.82 -13.35
CA PRO A 67 20.91 -12.65 -13.19
C PRO A 67 20.95 -11.92 -14.53
N ARG A 68 20.52 -10.66 -14.52
CA ARG A 68 20.55 -9.76 -15.68
C ARG A 68 21.95 -9.81 -16.28
N LYS A 69 22.07 -10.34 -17.51
CA LYS A 69 23.35 -10.39 -18.23
C LYS A 69 23.92 -8.96 -18.35
N PRO A 70 25.25 -8.80 -18.19
CA PRO A 70 25.93 -7.51 -18.27
C PRO A 70 25.81 -6.88 -19.67
#